data_AF-A0A1Y5T027-F1
#
_entry.id   AF-A0A1Y5T027-F1
#
_cell.length_a   1.000
_cell.length_b   1.000
_cell.length_c   1.000
_cell.angle_alpha   90.00
_cell.angle_beta   90.00
_cell.angle_gamma   90.00
#
_symmetry.space_group_name_H-M   'P 1'
#
loop_
_entity.id
_entity.type
_entity.pdbx_description
1 polymer ?
#
loop_
_entity_poly.entity_id
_entity_poly.type
_entity_poly.pdbx_seq_one_letter_code
_entity_poly.pdbx_strand_id
1 'polypeptide(L)'
;MSRKTRTDPDLTQPDLTLEDLMTQWPDTIPVFLRHKMLCVGCMITPFHTLYDACVEYQLDMADFVAELESAIKNPKHPDRSTQDDERP
;
A
#
# COMPACT_ATOMS: atom_id res chain seq x y z
N MET A 1 31.14 4.89 1.81
CA MET A 1 30.02 4.11 2.35
C MET A 1 28.77 4.54 1.58
N SER A 2 28.18 3.56 0.90
CA SER A 2 27.21 3.58 -0.19
C SER A 2 26.48 4.88 -0.56
N ARG A 3 26.73 5.34 -1.80
CA ARG A 3 25.78 6.16 -2.57
C ARG A 3 24.51 5.32 -2.78
N LYS A 4 23.45 5.55 -2.00
CA LYS A 4 22.09 5.08 -2.35
C LYS A 4 21.69 5.80 -3.64
N THR A 5 21.95 5.17 -4.77
CA THR A 5 21.44 5.62 -6.07
C THR A 5 19.92 5.52 -5.99
N ARG A 6 19.26 6.68 -6.00
CA ARG A 6 17.87 6.92 -6.40
C ARG A 6 17.28 5.73 -7.19
N THR A 7 16.22 5.08 -6.67
CA THR A 7 15.18 4.22 -7.34
C THR A 7 14.81 2.89 -6.62
N ASP A 8 15.03 2.70 -5.32
CA ASP A 8 14.35 1.61 -4.58
C ASP A 8 13.42 2.22 -3.50
N PRO A 9 12.10 1.95 -3.55
CA PRO A 9 11.17 2.44 -2.56
C PRO A 9 11.42 1.73 -1.22
N ASP A 10 11.85 2.49 -0.20
CA ASP A 10 12.01 1.95 1.16
C ASP A 10 10.63 1.87 1.81
N LEU A 11 9.91 0.78 1.54
CA LEU A 11 8.56 0.56 2.06
C LEU A 11 8.56 0.25 3.57
N THR A 12 9.72 -0.09 4.14
CA THR A 12 9.88 -0.48 5.54
C THR A 12 10.15 0.70 6.49
N GLN A 13 10.04 1.93 6.01
CA GLN A 13 10.24 3.10 6.85
C GLN A 13 9.18 3.15 7.96
N PRO A 14 9.56 3.34 9.23
CA PRO A 14 8.62 3.31 10.35
C PRO A 14 7.60 4.45 10.28
N ASP A 15 7.98 5.58 9.68
CA ASP A 15 7.12 6.75 9.52
C ASP A 15 6.31 6.73 8.21
N LEU A 16 6.45 5.68 7.38
CA LEU A 16 5.70 5.57 6.13
C LEU A 16 4.26 5.15 6.42
N THR A 17 3.36 6.11 6.25
CA THR A 17 1.93 5.93 6.41
C THR A 17 1.35 5.18 5.21
N LEU A 18 0.24 4.48 5.41
CA LEU A 18 -0.50 3.86 4.31
C LEU A 18 -0.98 4.91 3.29
N GLU A 19 -1.34 6.12 3.75
CA GLU A 19 -1.72 7.22 2.85
C GLU A 19 -0.56 7.66 1.96
N ASP A 20 0.62 7.90 2.52
CA ASP A 20 1.80 8.30 1.75
C ASP A 20 2.23 7.20 0.79
N LEU A 21 2.18 5.94 1.22
CA LEU A 21 2.50 4.79 0.40
C LEU A 21 1.54 4.66 -0.79
N MET A 22 0.23 4.75 -0.56
CA MET A 22 -0.78 4.65 -1.64
C MET A 22 -0.78 5.89 -2.54
N THR A 23 -0.45 7.06 -1.99
CA THR A 23 -0.31 8.31 -2.77
C THR A 23 0.90 8.24 -3.69
N GLN A 24 2.02 7.68 -3.21
CA GLN A 24 3.24 7.54 -3.99
C GLN A 24 3.19 6.35 -4.97
N TRP A 25 2.52 5.27 -4.60
CA TRP A 25 2.36 4.05 -5.41
C TRP A 25 0.91 3.54 -5.39
N PRO A 26 0.02 4.12 -6.21
CA PRO A 26 -1.39 3.68 -6.27
C PRO A 26 -1.55 2.23 -6.73
N ASP A 27 -0.57 1.68 -7.45
CA ASP A 27 -0.53 0.26 -7.85
C ASP A 27 -0.45 -0.72 -6.68
N THR A 28 -0.14 -0.22 -5.47
CA THR A 28 -0.18 -1.02 -4.25
C THR A 28 -1.60 -1.24 -3.73
N ILE A 29 -2.57 -0.37 -4.05
CA ILE A 29 -3.95 -0.43 -3.53
C ILE A 29 -4.60 -1.81 -3.76
N PRO A 30 -4.51 -2.44 -4.96
CA PRO A 30 -5.04 -3.78 -5.17
C PRO A 30 -4.42 -4.85 -4.27
N VAL A 31 -3.20 -4.67 -3.77
CA VAL A 31 -2.55 -5.57 -2.79
C VAL A 31 -3.33 -5.52 -1.48
N PHE A 32 -3.56 -4.33 -0.93
CA PHE A 32 -4.35 -4.13 0.30
C PHE A 32 -5.77 -4.71 0.16
N LEU A 33 -6.42 -4.51 -0.99
CA LEU A 33 -7.75 -5.05 -1.25
C LEU A 33 -7.77 -6.59 -1.30
N ARG A 34 -6.74 -7.25 -1.84
CA ARG A 34 -6.62 -8.72 -1.82
C ARG A 34 -6.54 -9.28 -0.41
N HIS A 35 -5.84 -8.57 0.48
CA HIS A 35 -5.75 -8.90 1.91
C HIS A 35 -6.98 -8.46 2.71
N LYS A 36 -8.03 -7.94 2.04
CA LYS A 36 -9.27 -7.44 2.64
C LYS A 36 -9.01 -6.38 3.73
N MET A 37 -7.96 -5.59 3.54
CA MET A 37 -7.61 -4.53 4.47
C MET A 37 -8.62 -3.39 4.36
N LEU A 38 -9.35 -3.15 5.45
CA LEU A 38 -10.39 -2.12 5.56
C LEU A 38 -9.83 -0.71 5.74
N CYS A 39 -8.52 -0.59 5.93
CA CYS A 39 -7.88 0.71 6.08
C CYS A 39 -7.90 1.52 4.79
N VAL A 40 -7.99 0.91 3.60
CA VAL A 40 -8.04 1.65 2.32
C VAL A 40 -9.26 2.59 2.28
N GLY A 41 -9.02 3.91 2.33
CA GLY A 41 -10.07 4.94 2.32
C GLY A 41 -10.67 5.29 3.70
N CYS A 42 -10.09 4.78 4.79
CA CYS A 42 -10.50 5.16 6.15
C CYS A 42 -9.75 6.41 6.62
N MET A 43 -10.39 7.24 7.45
CA MET A 43 -9.79 8.46 8.04
C MET A 43 -8.54 8.23 8.92
N ILE A 44 -8.23 6.98 9.28
CA ILE A 44 -7.04 6.63 10.07
C ILE A 44 -5.79 6.39 9.21
N THR A 45 -5.92 6.25 7.87
CA THR A 45 -4.78 6.00 6.96
C THR A 45 -3.60 6.95 7.08
N PRO A 46 -3.75 8.28 7.31
CA PRO A 46 -2.62 9.17 7.53
C PRO A 46 -1.79 8.85 8.77
N PHE A 47 -2.32 8.06 9.70
CA PHE A 47 -1.66 7.73 10.97
C PHE A 47 -1.34 6.24 11.07
N HIS A 48 -1.84 5.43 10.15
CA HIS A 48 -1.67 3.99 10.15
C HIS A 48 -0.45 3.64 9.32
N THR A 49 0.57 3.06 9.95
CA THR A 49 1.80 2.69 9.25
C THR A 49 1.67 1.33 8.55
N LEU A 50 2.60 1.04 7.65
CA LEU A 50 2.68 -0.29 7.04
C LEU A 50 2.89 -1.39 8.10
N TYR A 51 3.67 -1.10 9.14
CA TYR A 51 3.93 -2.02 10.24
C TYR A 51 2.67 -2.30 11.05
N ASP A 52 1.92 -1.26 11.43
CA ASP A 52 0.67 -1.41 12.17
C ASP A 52 -0.33 -2.27 11.39
N ALA A 53 -0.41 -2.07 10.07
CA ALA A 53 -1.26 -2.87 9.21
C ALA A 53 -0.85 -4.35 9.19
N CYS A 54 0.46 -4.64 9.13
CA CYS A 54 0.95 -6.01 9.17
C CYS A 54 0.64 -6.68 10.52
N VAL A 55 0.81 -5.97 11.63
CA VAL A 55 0.51 -6.49 12.97
C VAL A 55 -1.00 -6.76 13.14
N GLU A 56 -1.84 -5.80 12.77
CA GLU A 56 -3.30 -5.88 12.91
C GLU A 56 -3.90 -7.03 12.07
N TYR A 57 -3.41 -7.20 10.83
CA TYR A 57 -3.89 -8.22 9.90
C TYR A 57 -3.09 -9.53 9.96
N GLN A 58 -2.14 -9.65 10.91
CA GLN A 58 -1.28 -10.83 11.08
C GLN A 58 -0.53 -11.24 9.80
N LEU A 59 -0.03 -10.25 9.06
CA LEU A 59 0.77 -10.46 7.86
C LEU A 59 2.26 -10.49 8.21
N ASP A 60 3.00 -11.33 7.50
CA ASP A 60 4.46 -11.26 7.53
C ASP A 60 4.93 -10.01 6.75
N MET A 61 5.70 -9.17 7.43
CA MET A 61 6.17 -7.90 6.87
C MET A 61 7.03 -8.10 5.63
N ALA A 62 7.90 -9.12 5.62
CA ALA A 62 8.81 -9.35 4.51
C ALA A 62 8.05 -9.85 3.28
N ASP A 63 7.11 -10.78 3.46
CA ASP A 63 6.27 -11.29 2.38
C ASP A 63 5.36 -10.18 1.81
N PHE A 64 4.77 -9.36 2.67
CA PHE A 64 3.90 -8.28 2.24
C PHE A 64 4.66 -7.18 1.48
N VAL A 65 5.84 -6.78 1.97
CA VAL A 65 6.71 -5.83 1.27
C VAL A 65 7.13 -6.37 -0.10
N ALA A 66 7.47 -7.67 -0.21
CA ALA A 66 7.80 -8.28 -1.49
C ALA A 66 6.62 -8.23 -2.48
N GLU A 67 5.38 -8.43 -2.00
CA GLU A 67 4.17 -8.31 -2.82
C GLU A 67 3.94 -6.85 -3.30
N LEU A 68 4.13 -5.88 -2.42
CA LEU A 68 4.04 -4.45 -2.74
C LEU A 68 5.10 -4.04 -3.76
N GLU A 69 6.35 -4.44 -3.56
CA GLU A 69 7.42 -4.19 -4.53
C GLU A 69 7.12 -4.83 -5.89
N SER A 70 6.55 -6.03 -5.92
CA SER A 70 6.14 -6.67 -7.16
C SER A 70 5.03 -5.88 -7.86
N ALA A 71 4.11 -5.27 -7.11
CA ALA A 71 3.05 -4.42 -7.68
C ALA A 71 3.63 -3.12 -8.25
N ILE A 72 4.61 -2.51 -7.58
CA ILE A 72 5.32 -1.31 -8.06
C ILE A 72 6.13 -1.61 -9.33
N LYS A 73 6.79 -2.77 -9.39
CA LYS A 73 7.61 -3.19 -10.55
C LYS A 73 6.76 -3.61 -11.75
N ASN A 74 5.56 -4.11 -11.50
CA ASN A 74 4.63 -4.57 -12.53
C ASN A 74 3.23 -3.99 -12.29
N PRO A 75 3.04 -2.68 -12.55
CA PRO A 75 1.77 -2.01 -12.35
C PRO A 75 0.73 -2.67 -13.25
N LYS A 76 -0.12 -3.51 -12.64
CA LYS A 76 -1.31 -4.03 -13.29
C LYS A 76 -2.41 -3.05 -12.94
N HIS A 77 -2.88 -2.30 -13.93
CA HIS A 77 -4.12 -1.55 -13.82
C HIS A 77 -5.31 -2.47 -14.16
N PRO A 78 -6.06 -2.99 -13.17
CA PRO A 78 -7.45 -3.32 -13.38
C PRO A 78 -8.30 -2.16 -12.87
N ASP A 79 -8.84 -1.44 -13.85
CA ASP A 79 -10.15 -0.81 -13.87
C ASP A 79 -10.48 0.35 -12.90
N ARG A 80 -10.88 1.45 -13.53
CA ARG A 80 -11.31 2.73 -12.96
C ARG A 80 -12.83 2.75 -12.72
N SER A 81 -13.46 1.60 -12.56
CA SER A 81 -14.92 1.46 -12.58
C SER A 81 -15.48 1.01 -11.23
N THR A 82 -15.83 1.99 -10.40
CA THR A 82 -17.09 2.05 -9.61
C THR A 82 -17.15 3.39 -8.87
N GLN A 83 -17.11 4.50 -9.61
CA GLN A 83 -17.87 5.69 -9.24
C GLN A 83 -19.00 5.74 -10.26
N ASP A 84 -20.08 5.01 -9.98
CA ASP A 84 -21.41 5.15 -10.56
C ASP A 84 -22.25 3.97 -10.01
N ASP A 85 -22.67 4.06 -8.75
CA ASP A 85 -23.86 3.31 -8.29
C ASP A 85 -24.49 4.09 -7.12
N GLU A 86 -25.21 5.13 -7.53
CA GLU A 86 -26.56 5.47 -7.09
C GLU A 86 -26.91 5.35 -5.60
N ARG A 87 -27.51 6.44 -5.05
CA ARG A 87 -28.92 6.48 -4.56
C ARG A 87 -29.08 7.26 -3.23
N PRO A 88 -30.24 7.90 -2.97
CA PRO A 88 -31.19 8.62 -3.81
C PRO A 88 -31.15 10.15 -3.59
#